data_AF-A0A9E2VFE0-F1
#
_entry.id   AF-A0A9E2VFE0-F1
#
_cell.length_a   1.000
_cell.length_b   1.000
_cell.length_c   1.000
_cell.angle_alpha   90.00
_cell.angle_beta   90.00
_cell.angle_gamma   90.00
#
_symmetry.space_group_name_H-M   'P 1'
#
loop_
_entity.id
_entity.type
_entity.pdbx_description
1 polymer ?
#
loop_
_entity_poly.entity_id
_entity_poly.type
_entity_poly.pdbx_seq_one_letter_code
_entity_poly.pdbx_strand_id
1 'polypeptide(L)'
;MKLVSLEIKGFKSFADKTTIHFNENMTGVVGPNGCGKSNVVDAIRWVLGEQKTSVLRSEKMENVIFNGTRNRKPSALAEVFLTFENDKNLLPSEYNTVTISRHYYRSGESEYRLNNVNCRLKDITNLFLDTGISSDSYAIIELGMVNEILNDKDNSRRKLFEQAAGISKYKSRKKETLNKLEATQADLNRVEDLLFEIDNNLKSLESQARKTERYHKLKEEYKELSIQLALHHLKDYKVIFDNIQTQQTEQQDKKIVLETELLQYEAKLQADKNDFLEKEKNLLQAQRQLNELVSYLKQKENDKNLVTENIRHLNEKVENWKRQNDQASITIQSLEQSIASFTERKTTEETTLIQLQTDLEQAKSKLELIRLQHTDARRTLESENQQMRSIENEIVDLEKKITVLKVQKDNLIRETDVNERDLQQRNEERSRLAEQLVDLEQKENSERDAIHHLTQLADSSQQQITNLETKINDVREELNARHRSLDARQNEFNLTKSFIENMEGFPDSIKFLKNNSDWNKQAPLLSDVISAQSEYRVAIESFLEPYLNYYVVNDMQEAMQAVNLLSNAAKGRANFFVLNDFENETV
;
A
#
# COMPACT_ATOMS: atom_id res chain seq x y z
N MET A 1 -55.11 28.90 19.96
CA MET A 1 -54.59 27.67 20.57
C MET A 1 -54.76 27.80 22.07
N LYS A 2 -55.63 26.98 22.67
CA LYS A 2 -55.88 26.95 24.12
C LYS A 2 -55.65 25.53 24.63
N LEU A 3 -55.06 25.39 25.82
CA LEU A 3 -54.95 24.10 26.48
C LEU A 3 -56.30 23.75 27.11
N VAL A 4 -56.84 22.57 26.81
CA VAL A 4 -58.19 22.16 27.25
C VAL A 4 -58.09 21.16 28.41
N SER A 5 -57.29 20.11 28.23
CA SER A 5 -57.15 19.08 29.25
C SER A 5 -55.77 18.43 29.25
N LEU A 6 -55.39 17.94 30.43
CA LEU A 6 -54.23 17.08 30.67
C LEU A 6 -54.70 15.82 31.37
N GLU A 7 -54.58 14.67 30.72
CA GLU A 7 -54.85 13.37 31.34
C GLU A 7 -53.52 12.70 31.67
N ILE A 8 -53.38 12.23 32.91
CA ILE A 8 -52.15 11.63 33.42
C ILE A 8 -52.50 10.27 34.02
N LYS A 9 -51.76 9.23 33.68
CA LYS A 9 -51.93 7.89 34.23
C LYS A 9 -50.59 7.17 34.33
N GLY A 10 -50.33 6.57 35.49
CA GLY A 10 -49.09 5.82 35.73
C GLY A 10 -47.80 6.67 35.65
N PHE A 11 -47.90 8.01 35.71
CA PHE A 11 -46.77 8.94 35.60
C PHE A 11 -46.39 9.48 36.97
N LYS A 12 -45.18 9.21 37.44
CA LYS A 12 -44.65 9.64 38.74
C LYS A 12 -45.66 9.43 39.87
N SER A 13 -46.11 10.47 40.55
CA SER A 13 -47.07 10.40 41.66
C SER A 13 -48.50 10.03 41.26
N PHE A 14 -48.84 10.03 39.97
CA PHE A 14 -50.19 9.79 39.45
C PHE A 14 -50.36 8.31 39.09
N ALA A 15 -50.80 7.51 40.06
CA ALA A 15 -51.04 6.08 39.87
C ALA A 15 -52.32 5.79 39.08
N ASP A 16 -53.43 6.46 39.43
CA ASP A 16 -54.72 6.33 38.76
C ASP A 16 -54.83 7.34 37.62
N LYS A 17 -55.79 7.13 36.70
CA LYS A 17 -56.10 8.11 35.67
C LYS A 17 -56.67 9.38 36.31
N THR A 18 -55.95 10.48 36.15
CA THR A 18 -56.34 11.82 36.62
C THR A 18 -56.46 12.75 35.43
N THR A 19 -57.64 13.36 35.26
CA THR A 19 -57.87 14.38 34.23
C THR A 19 -57.93 15.77 34.88
N ILE A 20 -57.13 16.69 34.38
CA ILE A 20 -57.10 18.10 34.78
C ILE A 20 -57.70 18.92 33.62
N HIS A 21 -58.73 19.71 33.90
CA HIS A 21 -59.39 20.57 32.92
C HIS A 21 -58.93 22.02 33.10
N PHE A 22 -58.55 22.68 32.00
CA PHE A 22 -58.07 24.06 31.96
C PHE A 22 -59.13 24.98 31.33
N ASN A 23 -60.20 25.24 32.07
CA ASN A 23 -61.39 25.92 31.52
C ASN A 23 -61.23 27.45 31.49
N GLU A 24 -60.48 28.03 32.42
CA GLU A 24 -60.31 29.48 32.59
C GLU A 24 -58.94 30.01 32.13
N ASN A 25 -58.82 31.32 31.93
CA ASN A 25 -57.58 31.98 31.48
C ASN A 25 -56.43 31.90 32.51
N MET A 26 -56.76 31.69 33.79
CA MET A 26 -55.80 31.52 34.87
C MET A 26 -56.20 30.28 35.68
N THR A 27 -55.30 29.30 35.76
CA THR A 27 -55.50 28.08 36.55
C THR A 27 -54.41 27.96 37.61
N GLY A 28 -54.79 27.88 38.88
CA GLY A 28 -53.86 27.69 40.00
C GLY A 28 -53.82 26.24 40.47
N VAL A 29 -52.63 25.63 40.51
CA VAL A 29 -52.42 24.28 41.06
C VAL A 29 -51.87 24.40 42.48
N VAL A 30 -52.71 24.14 43.49
CA VAL A 30 -52.36 24.27 44.92
C VAL A 30 -52.36 22.92 45.64
N GLY A 31 -51.60 22.83 46.74
CA GLY A 31 -51.51 21.62 47.55
C GLY A 31 -50.27 21.61 48.47
N PRO A 32 -50.20 20.69 49.44
CA PRO A 32 -49.08 20.61 50.39
C PRO A 32 -47.77 20.17 49.73
N ASN A 33 -46.64 20.39 50.39
CA ASN A 33 -45.33 19.97 49.87
C ASN A 33 -45.28 18.46 49.68
N GLY A 34 -44.71 18.01 48.55
CA GLY A 34 -44.64 16.59 48.19
C GLY A 34 -45.89 16.00 47.54
N CYS A 35 -47.00 16.74 47.37
CA CYS A 35 -48.23 16.21 46.76
C CYS A 35 -48.20 16.08 45.22
N GLY A 36 -47.03 16.21 44.58
CA GLY A 36 -46.88 16.01 43.14
C GLY A 36 -47.26 17.20 42.25
N LYS A 37 -47.44 18.43 42.80
CA LYS A 37 -47.78 19.64 42.01
C LYS A 37 -46.86 19.85 40.83
N SER A 38 -45.55 19.80 41.08
CA SER A 38 -44.55 20.04 40.05
C SER A 38 -44.49 18.89 39.02
N ASN A 39 -44.98 17.68 39.35
CA ASN A 39 -45.07 16.58 38.40
C ASN A 39 -46.10 16.84 37.29
N VAL A 40 -47.05 17.76 37.49
CA VAL A 40 -47.97 18.22 36.44
C VAL A 40 -47.20 18.94 35.34
N VAL A 41 -46.27 19.83 35.71
CA VAL A 41 -45.41 20.54 34.75
C VAL A 41 -44.47 19.58 34.04
N ASP A 42 -43.91 18.61 34.77
CA ASP A 42 -43.06 17.58 34.17
C ASP A 42 -43.84 16.73 33.15
N ALA A 43 -45.11 16.40 33.43
CA ALA A 43 -45.95 15.64 32.51
C ALA A 43 -46.20 16.40 31.20
N ILE A 44 -46.45 17.71 31.27
CA ILE A 44 -46.63 18.57 30.10
C ILE A 44 -45.34 18.61 29.27
N ARG A 45 -44.18 18.86 29.89
CA ARG A 45 -42.88 18.89 29.20
C ARG A 45 -42.54 17.55 28.55
N TRP A 46 -42.82 16.47 29.29
CA TRP A 46 -42.55 15.12 28.83
C TRP A 46 -43.36 14.75 27.60
N VAL A 47 -44.64 15.12 27.54
CA VAL A 47 -45.46 14.93 26.33
C VAL A 47 -45.03 15.81 25.16
N LEU A 48 -44.57 17.04 25.44
CA LEU A 48 -44.06 17.95 24.42
C LEU A 48 -42.68 17.56 23.86
N GLY A 49 -42.08 16.49 24.37
CA GLY A 49 -40.88 15.88 23.78
C GLY A 49 -39.61 15.99 24.62
N GLU A 50 -39.69 16.39 25.89
CA GLU A 50 -38.49 16.46 26.74
C GLU A 50 -37.87 15.06 26.93
N GLN A 51 -36.56 14.97 26.69
CA GLN A 51 -35.80 13.72 26.78
C GLN A 51 -34.78 13.72 27.92
N LYS A 52 -34.37 14.89 28.43
CA LYS A 52 -33.40 14.97 29.51
C LYS A 52 -34.03 14.57 30.84
N THR A 53 -33.54 13.47 31.41
CA THR A 53 -34.02 12.94 32.69
C THR A 53 -33.79 13.91 33.85
N SER A 54 -32.69 14.69 33.80
CA SER A 54 -32.37 15.75 34.78
C SER A 54 -33.44 16.84 34.84
N VAL A 55 -33.93 17.31 33.68
CA VAL A 55 -34.97 18.34 33.56
C VAL A 55 -36.32 17.78 34.03
N LEU A 56 -36.56 16.49 33.81
CA LEU A 56 -37.72 15.78 34.33
C LEU A 56 -37.54 15.37 35.79
N ARG A 57 -36.55 15.88 36.54
CA ARG A 57 -36.31 15.57 37.97
C ARG A 57 -36.41 14.07 38.27
N SER A 58 -35.80 13.27 37.41
CA SER A 58 -35.80 11.81 37.45
C SER A 58 -34.38 11.32 37.15
N GLU A 59 -33.87 10.33 37.89
CA GLU A 59 -32.52 9.80 37.63
C GLU A 59 -32.44 8.99 36.33
N LYS A 60 -33.49 8.21 36.04
CA LYS A 60 -33.63 7.39 34.84
C LYS A 60 -34.98 7.65 34.18
N MET A 61 -35.07 7.45 32.87
CA MET A 61 -36.34 7.62 32.14
C MET A 61 -37.40 6.60 32.61
N GLU A 62 -36.99 5.41 33.04
CA GLU A 62 -37.87 4.41 33.68
C GLU A 62 -38.55 4.92 34.96
N ASN A 63 -37.91 5.84 35.71
CA ASN A 63 -38.45 6.40 36.95
C ASN A 63 -39.60 7.40 36.71
N VAL A 64 -39.92 7.70 35.45
CA VAL A 64 -41.11 8.44 35.07
C VAL A 64 -42.37 7.58 35.26
N ILE A 65 -42.26 6.25 35.22
CA ILE A 65 -43.37 5.33 35.52
C ILE A 65 -43.60 5.27 37.03
N PHE A 66 -44.86 5.26 37.46
CA PHE A 66 -45.23 5.10 38.86
C PHE A 66 -44.66 3.79 39.44
N ASN A 67 -43.68 3.93 40.34
CA ASN A 67 -42.95 2.82 40.94
C ASN A 67 -43.69 2.10 42.09
N GLY A 68 -44.95 2.43 42.35
CA GLY A 68 -45.74 1.81 43.41
C GLY A 68 -45.59 2.50 44.77
N THR A 69 -46.50 2.17 45.69
CA THR A 69 -46.43 2.57 47.11
C THR A 69 -46.78 1.35 47.97
N ARG A 70 -46.68 1.46 49.30
CA ARG A 70 -47.07 0.37 50.22
C ARG A 70 -48.47 -0.21 49.96
N ASN A 71 -49.40 0.63 49.48
CA ASN A 71 -50.80 0.25 49.24
C ASN A 71 -51.15 0.08 47.75
N ARG A 72 -50.21 0.31 46.82
CA ARG A 72 -50.49 0.30 45.37
C ARG A 72 -49.37 -0.34 44.57
N LYS A 73 -49.73 -1.25 43.68
CA LYS A 73 -48.77 -1.90 42.78
C LYS A 73 -48.15 -0.88 41.81
N PRO A 74 -46.90 -1.09 41.37
CA PRO A 74 -46.28 -0.30 40.32
C PRO A 74 -47.07 -0.36 39.00
N SER A 75 -47.07 0.73 38.23
CA SER A 75 -47.64 0.73 36.89
C SER A 75 -46.71 0.03 35.89
N ALA A 76 -47.28 -0.56 34.83
CA ALA A 76 -46.52 -1.12 33.71
C ALA A 76 -46.15 -0.07 32.64
N LEU A 77 -46.84 1.07 32.66
CA LEU A 77 -46.84 2.08 31.61
C LEU A 77 -47.17 3.46 32.22
N ALA A 78 -46.53 4.51 31.70
CA ALA A 78 -46.91 5.89 31.91
C ALA A 78 -47.54 6.46 30.64
N GLU A 79 -48.73 7.06 30.76
CA GLU A 79 -49.45 7.70 29.66
C GLU A 79 -49.78 9.13 30.09
N VAL A 80 -49.48 10.08 29.22
CA VAL A 80 -49.91 11.46 29.38
C VAL A 80 -50.55 11.90 28.07
N PHE A 81 -51.71 12.53 28.16
CA PHE A 81 -52.47 13.10 27.05
C PHE A 81 -52.63 14.59 27.27
N LEU A 82 -52.28 15.39 26.28
CA LEU A 82 -52.37 16.85 26.30
C LEU A 82 -53.24 17.29 25.13
N THR A 83 -54.39 17.87 25.43
CA THR A 83 -55.39 18.24 24.41
C THR A 83 -55.45 19.75 24.26
N PHE A 84 -55.30 20.22 23.02
CA PHE A 84 -55.38 21.61 22.62
C PHE A 84 -56.58 21.86 21.71
N GLU A 85 -57.16 23.04 21.85
CA GLU A 85 -58.15 23.59 20.93
C GLU A 85 -57.43 24.53 19.94
N ASN A 86 -57.53 24.22 18.65
CA ASN A 86 -56.80 24.84 17.55
C ASN A 86 -57.67 25.83 16.74
N ASP A 87 -58.53 26.61 17.38
CA ASP A 87 -59.50 27.51 16.71
C ASP A 87 -58.88 28.54 15.75
N LYS A 88 -57.60 28.86 15.96
CA LYS A 88 -56.86 29.86 15.17
C LYS A 88 -55.97 29.23 14.09
N ASN A 89 -56.08 27.92 13.84
CA ASN A 89 -55.25 27.16 12.90
C ASN A 89 -53.74 27.43 13.04
N LEU A 90 -53.28 27.56 14.29
CA LEU A 90 -51.88 27.82 14.62
C LEU A 90 -51.03 26.56 14.48
N LEU A 91 -51.63 25.40 14.75
CA LEU A 91 -51.01 24.10 14.49
C LEU A 91 -51.36 23.67 13.06
N PRO A 92 -50.38 23.16 12.27
CA PRO A 92 -50.61 22.64 10.93
C PRO A 92 -51.31 21.28 10.98
N SER A 93 -52.58 21.28 11.38
CA SER A 93 -53.45 20.11 11.50
C SER A 93 -54.84 20.46 10.94
N GLU A 94 -55.48 19.51 10.28
CA GLU A 94 -56.85 19.65 9.76
C GLU A 94 -57.93 19.56 10.86
N TYR A 95 -57.52 19.23 12.10
CA TYR A 95 -58.42 19.05 13.23
C TYR A 95 -58.47 20.28 14.14
N ASN A 96 -59.68 20.66 14.54
CA ASN A 96 -59.91 21.73 15.53
C ASN A 96 -59.47 21.32 16.94
N THR A 97 -59.48 20.03 17.26
CA THR A 97 -58.99 19.51 18.54
C THR A 97 -57.79 18.61 18.26
N VAL A 98 -56.66 18.93 18.91
CA VAL A 98 -55.40 18.22 18.75
C VAL A 98 -54.98 17.63 20.09
N THR A 99 -55.01 16.31 20.20
CA THR A 99 -54.54 15.56 21.37
C THR A 99 -53.19 14.93 21.06
N ILE A 100 -52.19 15.29 21.85
CA ILE A 100 -50.87 14.67 21.79
C ILE A 100 -50.73 13.76 23.00
N SER A 101 -50.24 12.56 22.77
CA SER A 101 -49.99 11.62 23.84
C SER A 101 -48.62 10.99 23.74
N ARG A 102 -48.05 10.69 24.90
CA ARG A 102 -46.81 9.93 25.03
C ARG A 102 -47.07 8.74 25.93
N HIS A 103 -46.72 7.57 25.42
CA HIS A 103 -46.81 6.30 26.12
C HIS A 103 -45.39 5.81 26.35
N TYR A 104 -45.07 5.41 27.56
CA TYR A 104 -43.75 4.89 27.90
C TYR A 104 -43.86 3.62 28.72
N TYR A 105 -43.40 2.55 28.13
CA TYR A 105 -43.49 1.20 28.67
C TYR A 105 -42.27 0.89 29.52
N ARG A 106 -42.44 0.01 30.50
CA ARG A 106 -41.33 -0.44 31.35
C ARG A 106 -40.26 -1.24 30.59
N SER A 107 -40.56 -1.66 29.35
CA SER A 107 -39.59 -2.22 28.38
C SER A 107 -38.58 -1.19 27.87
N GLY A 108 -38.80 0.11 28.11
CA GLY A 108 -37.99 1.21 27.57
C GLY A 108 -38.52 1.78 26.26
N GLU A 109 -39.58 1.20 25.69
CA GLU A 109 -40.22 1.70 24.48
C GLU A 109 -41.01 2.99 24.76
N SER A 110 -40.82 4.00 23.91
CA SER A 110 -41.54 5.27 23.95
C SER A 110 -42.31 5.48 22.66
N GLU A 111 -43.61 5.67 22.75
CA GLU A 111 -44.48 5.96 21.62
C GLU A 111 -45.08 7.36 21.74
N TYR A 112 -44.99 8.15 20.67
CA TYR A 112 -45.72 9.40 20.54
C TYR A 112 -46.93 9.18 19.63
N ARG A 113 -48.07 9.77 19.99
CA ARG A 113 -49.26 9.76 19.16
C ARG A 113 -49.87 11.14 19.03
N LEU A 114 -50.30 11.48 17.83
CA LEU A 114 -51.07 12.67 17.50
C LEU A 114 -52.49 12.22 17.10
N ASN A 115 -53.51 12.64 17.85
CA ASN A 115 -54.90 12.19 17.68
C ASN A 115 -55.02 10.65 17.61
N ASN A 116 -54.34 9.95 18.54
CA ASN A 116 -54.23 8.49 18.61
C ASN A 116 -53.50 7.80 17.43
N VAL A 117 -52.92 8.54 16.48
CA VAL A 117 -52.09 7.98 15.41
C VAL A 117 -50.62 8.04 15.82
N ASN A 118 -49.89 6.93 15.69
CA ASN A 118 -48.46 6.87 15.99
C ASN A 118 -47.66 7.83 15.11
N CYS A 119 -46.78 8.62 15.72
CA CYS A 119 -45.92 9.60 15.05
C CYS A 119 -44.52 9.63 15.67
N ARG A 120 -43.56 10.25 14.98
CA ARG A 120 -42.21 10.41 15.50
C ARG A 120 -42.13 11.64 16.41
N LEU A 121 -41.16 11.66 17.32
CA LEU A 121 -40.84 12.87 18.10
C LEU A 121 -40.58 14.08 17.18
N LYS A 122 -39.90 13.86 16.05
CA LYS A 122 -39.64 14.92 15.06
C LYS A 122 -40.94 15.58 14.58
N ASP A 123 -42.01 14.80 14.43
CA ASP A 123 -43.30 15.30 13.97
C ASP A 123 -43.98 16.16 15.04
N ILE A 124 -43.93 15.75 16.32
CA ILE A 124 -44.40 16.55 17.45
C ILE A 124 -43.59 17.85 17.60
N THR A 125 -42.26 17.79 17.47
CA THR A 125 -41.42 18.99 17.54
C THR A 125 -41.65 19.94 16.36
N ASN A 126 -41.92 19.40 15.17
CA ASN A 126 -42.23 20.20 13.98
C ASN A 126 -43.60 20.86 14.10
N LEU A 127 -44.58 20.18 14.68
CA LEU A 127 -45.94 20.68 14.89
C LEU A 127 -45.95 22.01 15.66
N PHE A 128 -45.06 22.16 16.65
CA PHE A 128 -45.01 23.36 17.48
C PHE A 128 -43.90 24.35 17.13
N LEU A 129 -43.05 24.03 16.16
CA LEU A 129 -41.86 24.83 15.82
C LEU A 129 -42.21 26.29 15.50
N ASP A 130 -43.36 26.51 14.85
CA ASP A 130 -43.88 27.84 14.47
C ASP A 130 -44.74 28.52 15.56
N THR A 131 -45.15 27.78 16.59
CA THR A 131 -46.03 28.29 17.65
C THR A 131 -45.28 28.87 18.86
N GLY A 132 -43.96 28.63 18.92
CA GLY A 132 -43.13 29.00 20.07
C GLY A 132 -43.34 28.11 21.30
N ILE A 133 -44.12 27.02 21.23
CA ILE A 133 -44.41 26.10 22.34
C ILE A 133 -43.58 24.81 22.19
N SER A 134 -42.35 24.76 22.69
CA SER A 134 -41.50 23.55 22.74
C SER A 134 -41.25 23.09 24.19
N SER A 135 -40.67 21.91 24.39
CA SER A 135 -40.28 21.43 25.73
C SER A 135 -39.35 22.40 26.48
N ASP A 136 -38.44 23.04 25.73
CA ASP A 136 -37.49 24.09 26.18
C ASP A 136 -37.98 25.53 25.86
N SER A 137 -39.29 25.76 25.75
CA SER A 137 -39.83 27.10 25.42
C SER A 137 -39.94 28.02 26.63
N TYR A 138 -39.86 29.33 26.36
CA TYR A 138 -40.21 30.42 27.29
C TYR A 138 -41.60 30.27 27.93
N ALA A 139 -42.52 29.50 27.32
CA ALA A 139 -43.87 29.27 27.83
C ALA A 139 -43.92 28.36 29.08
N ILE A 140 -42.87 27.58 29.36
CA ILE A 140 -42.82 26.69 30.52
C ILE A 140 -41.56 27.00 31.35
N ILE A 141 -41.73 27.75 32.43
CA ILE A 141 -40.62 28.15 33.31
C ILE A 141 -40.56 27.23 34.54
N GLU A 142 -39.41 26.60 34.75
CA GLU A 142 -39.11 25.82 35.96
C GLU A 142 -38.37 26.69 36.99
N LEU A 143 -38.46 26.29 38.27
CA LEU A 143 -37.82 26.97 39.41
C LEU A 143 -36.31 27.23 39.20
N GLY A 144 -35.59 26.35 38.51
CA GLY A 144 -34.16 26.53 38.19
C GLY A 144 -33.88 27.41 36.96
N MET A 145 -34.78 27.43 35.98
CA MET A 145 -34.58 28.16 34.73
C MET A 145 -34.54 29.68 34.94
N VAL A 146 -35.26 30.20 35.94
CA VAL A 146 -35.21 31.63 36.26
C VAL A 146 -33.78 32.07 36.58
N ASN A 147 -33.05 31.27 37.37
CA ASN A 147 -31.66 31.54 37.70
C ASN A 147 -30.73 31.36 36.48
N GLU A 148 -30.99 30.37 35.62
CA GLU A 148 -30.19 30.17 34.39
C GLU A 148 -30.33 31.32 33.40
N ILE A 149 -31.53 31.91 33.31
CA ILE A 149 -31.81 33.09 32.50
C ILE A 149 -31.15 34.31 33.14
N LEU A 150 -31.25 34.49 34.46
CA LEU A 150 -30.62 35.60 35.17
C LEU A 150 -29.08 35.56 35.07
N ASN A 151 -28.47 34.37 35.09
CA ASN A 151 -27.03 34.18 35.00
C ASN A 151 -26.50 33.99 33.56
N ASP A 152 -27.39 34.00 32.55
CA ASP A 152 -27.12 33.79 31.12
C ASP A 152 -26.21 32.59 30.80
N LYS A 153 -26.43 31.49 31.52
CA LYS A 153 -25.66 30.24 31.32
C LYS A 153 -25.96 29.68 29.92
N ASP A 154 -24.93 29.32 29.16
CA ASP A 154 -25.03 28.76 27.80
C ASP A 154 -25.83 29.60 26.80
N ASN A 155 -25.73 30.94 26.90
CA ASN A 155 -26.47 31.91 26.09
C ASN A 155 -28.00 31.67 26.18
N SER A 156 -28.50 31.31 27.36
CA SER A 156 -29.91 31.01 27.61
C SER A 156 -30.82 32.19 27.24
N ARG A 157 -30.39 33.44 27.53
CA ARG A 157 -31.13 34.65 27.16
C ARG A 157 -31.25 34.79 25.65
N ARG A 158 -30.14 34.60 24.93
CA ARG A 158 -30.12 34.66 23.47
C ARG A 158 -31.07 33.63 22.88
N LYS A 159 -31.03 32.38 23.34
CA LYS A 159 -31.94 31.31 22.85
C LYS A 159 -33.40 31.67 23.06
N LEU A 160 -33.75 32.27 24.20
CA LEU A 160 -35.10 32.79 24.46
C LEU A 160 -35.50 33.88 23.48
N PHE A 161 -34.64 34.87 23.22
CA PHE A 161 -34.90 35.91 22.22
C PHE A 161 -35.03 35.34 20.80
N GLU A 162 -34.20 34.37 20.43
CA GLU A 162 -34.27 33.70 19.12
C GLU A 162 -35.59 32.92 18.95
N GLN A 163 -36.08 32.28 20.02
CA GLN A 163 -37.39 31.59 20.03
C GLN A 163 -38.56 32.59 19.97
N ALA A 164 -38.50 33.67 20.77
CA ALA A 164 -39.53 34.71 20.77
C ALA A 164 -39.61 35.45 19.42
N ALA A 165 -38.48 35.63 18.74
CA ALA A 165 -38.41 36.20 17.40
C ALA A 165 -38.81 35.21 16.28
N GLY A 166 -39.08 33.94 16.60
CA GLY A 166 -39.50 32.92 15.63
C GLY A 166 -38.41 32.50 14.64
N ILE A 167 -37.13 32.83 14.88
CA ILE A 167 -36.05 32.55 13.92
C ILE A 167 -35.45 31.15 14.05
N SER A 168 -35.81 30.40 15.10
CA SER A 168 -35.30 29.05 15.36
C SER A 168 -35.57 28.06 14.21
N LYS A 169 -36.70 28.21 13.49
CA LYS A 169 -37.03 27.44 12.28
C LYS A 169 -36.01 27.61 11.18
N TYR A 170 -35.71 28.85 10.83
CA TYR A 170 -34.79 29.18 9.76
C TYR A 170 -33.36 28.75 10.11
N LYS A 171 -32.98 28.88 11.38
CA LYS A 171 -31.67 28.42 11.88
C LYS A 171 -31.53 26.90 11.80
N SER A 172 -32.56 26.15 12.19
CA SER A 172 -32.59 24.68 12.08
C SER A 172 -32.52 24.23 10.61
N ARG A 173 -33.34 24.83 9.72
CA ARG A 173 -33.33 24.55 8.28
C ARG A 173 -31.98 24.88 7.62
N LYS A 174 -31.37 26.02 7.98
CA LYS A 174 -30.03 26.40 7.49
C LYS A 174 -29.00 25.35 7.87
N LYS A 175 -28.98 24.90 9.13
CA LYS A 175 -28.05 23.86 9.59
C LYS A 175 -28.25 22.54 8.85
N GLU A 176 -29.49 22.09 8.68
CA GLU A 176 -29.77 20.87 7.91
C GLU A 176 -29.33 20.98 6.45
N THR A 177 -29.54 22.14 5.84
CA THR A 177 -29.15 22.40 4.45
C THR A 177 -27.63 22.43 4.29
N LEU A 178 -26.90 23.06 5.23
CA LEU A 178 -25.43 23.06 5.23
C LEU A 178 -24.87 21.65 5.36
N ASN A 179 -25.40 20.84 6.27
CA ASN A 179 -24.96 19.45 6.41
C ASN A 179 -25.24 18.63 5.14
N LYS A 180 -26.36 18.86 4.46
CA LYS A 180 -26.66 18.23 3.18
C LYS A 180 -25.66 18.65 2.10
N LEU A 181 -25.31 19.94 2.06
CA LEU A 181 -24.36 20.48 1.10
C LEU A 181 -22.95 19.90 1.30
N GLU A 182 -22.49 19.82 2.56
CA GLU A 182 -21.21 19.18 2.90
C GLU A 182 -21.18 17.70 2.48
N ALA A 183 -22.26 16.95 2.74
CA ALA A 183 -22.38 15.56 2.30
C ALA A 183 -22.31 15.45 0.76
N THR A 184 -23.03 16.30 0.03
CA THR A 184 -22.98 16.28 -1.44
C THR A 184 -21.62 16.68 -2.00
N GLN A 185 -20.89 17.57 -1.33
CA GLN A 185 -19.54 17.93 -1.75
C GLN A 185 -18.57 16.76 -1.56
N ALA A 186 -18.69 16.02 -0.46
CA ALA A 186 -17.90 14.81 -0.23
C ALA A 186 -18.20 13.74 -1.30
N ASP A 187 -19.48 13.57 -1.67
CA ASP A 187 -19.87 12.66 -2.76
C ASP A 187 -19.28 13.09 -4.11
N LEU A 188 -19.28 14.39 -4.41
CA LEU A 188 -18.73 14.94 -5.66
C LEU A 188 -17.22 14.72 -5.74
N ASN A 189 -16.48 15.00 -4.67
CA ASN A 189 -15.04 14.74 -4.61
C ASN A 189 -14.74 13.25 -4.88
N ARG A 190 -15.56 12.34 -4.34
CA ARG A 190 -15.42 10.90 -4.61
C ARG A 190 -15.65 10.54 -6.07
N VAL A 191 -16.59 11.21 -6.74
CA VAL A 191 -16.82 11.01 -8.18
C VAL A 191 -15.64 11.51 -9.01
N GLU A 192 -15.04 12.64 -8.64
CA GLU A 192 -13.84 13.16 -9.29
C GLU A 192 -12.65 12.20 -9.17
N ASP A 193 -12.43 11.64 -7.97
CA ASP A 193 -11.38 10.62 -7.75
C ASP A 193 -11.60 9.39 -8.63
N LEU A 194 -12.84 8.88 -8.69
CA LEU A 194 -13.19 7.74 -9.54
C LEU A 194 -13.00 8.05 -11.03
N LEU A 195 -13.34 9.27 -11.48
CA LEU A 195 -13.12 9.69 -12.87
C LEU A 195 -11.62 9.73 -13.19
N PHE A 196 -10.79 10.22 -12.27
CA PHE A 196 -9.34 10.24 -12.45
C PHE A 196 -8.76 8.83 -12.57
N GLU A 197 -9.23 7.89 -11.74
CA GLU A 197 -8.82 6.48 -11.81
C GLU A 197 -9.26 5.84 -13.14
N ILE A 198 -10.50 6.07 -13.56
CA ILE A 198 -11.04 5.54 -14.83
C ILE A 198 -10.27 6.10 -16.03
N ASP A 199 -9.93 7.39 -16.05
CA ASP A 199 -9.16 8.00 -17.15
C ASP A 199 -7.76 7.40 -17.27
N ASN A 200 -7.08 7.17 -16.13
CA ASN A 200 -5.78 6.51 -16.13
C ASN A 200 -5.86 5.06 -16.63
N ASN A 201 -6.89 4.32 -16.21
CA ASN A 201 -7.15 2.97 -16.70
C ASN A 201 -7.45 2.97 -18.20
N LEU A 202 -8.21 3.94 -18.69
CA LEU A 202 -8.53 4.09 -20.11
C LEU A 202 -7.26 4.34 -20.94
N LYS A 203 -6.37 5.24 -20.51
CA LYS A 203 -5.07 5.48 -21.18
C LYS A 203 -4.20 4.23 -21.24
N SER A 204 -4.16 3.44 -20.17
CA SER A 204 -3.45 2.16 -20.13
C SER A 204 -4.04 1.16 -21.14
N LEU A 205 -5.37 1.01 -21.14
CA LEU A 205 -6.09 0.13 -22.07
C LEU A 205 -5.92 0.57 -23.53
N GLU A 206 -5.90 1.88 -23.80
CA GLU A 206 -5.64 2.41 -25.15
C GLU A 206 -4.23 2.06 -25.63
N SER A 207 -3.22 2.20 -24.76
CA SER A 207 -1.85 1.79 -25.07
C SER A 207 -1.74 0.28 -25.35
N GLN A 208 -2.44 -0.54 -24.56
CA GLN A 208 -2.52 -1.98 -24.79
C GLN A 208 -3.23 -2.32 -26.11
N ALA A 209 -4.33 -1.63 -26.44
CA ALA A 209 -5.04 -1.82 -27.69
C ALA A 209 -4.15 -1.48 -28.90
N ARG A 210 -3.42 -0.35 -28.86
CA ARG A 210 -2.47 0.05 -29.92
C ARG A 210 -1.34 -0.97 -30.10
N LYS A 211 -0.79 -1.51 -29.00
CA LYS A 211 0.22 -2.59 -29.06
C LYS A 211 -0.33 -3.85 -29.71
N THR A 212 -1.55 -4.25 -29.33
CA THR A 212 -2.23 -5.43 -29.86
C THR A 212 -2.55 -5.27 -31.35
N GLU A 213 -3.01 -4.10 -31.79
CA GLU A 213 -3.23 -3.80 -33.20
C GLU A 213 -1.94 -3.92 -34.01
N ARG A 214 -0.82 -3.37 -33.49
CA ARG A 214 0.50 -3.50 -34.11
C ARG A 214 0.96 -4.97 -34.19
N TYR A 215 0.73 -5.74 -33.14
CA TYR A 215 1.02 -7.17 -33.12
C TYR A 215 0.23 -7.92 -34.20
N HIS A 216 -1.06 -7.63 -34.37
CA HIS A 216 -1.88 -8.26 -35.41
C HIS A 216 -1.35 -7.93 -36.82
N LYS A 217 -1.01 -6.66 -37.09
CA LYS A 217 -0.42 -6.25 -38.38
C LYS A 217 0.90 -6.99 -38.66
N LEU A 218 1.81 -7.03 -37.69
CA LEU A 218 3.09 -7.74 -37.82
C LEU A 218 2.91 -9.26 -37.97
N LYS A 219 1.92 -9.85 -37.29
CA LYS A 219 1.62 -11.28 -37.40
C LYS A 219 1.08 -11.64 -38.79
N GLU A 220 0.27 -10.76 -39.37
CA GLU A 220 -0.25 -10.93 -40.73
C GLU A 220 0.87 -10.84 -41.76
N GLU A 221 1.74 -9.83 -41.65
CA GLU A 221 2.94 -9.68 -42.49
C GLU A 221 3.90 -10.87 -42.35
N TYR A 222 4.15 -11.33 -41.12
CA TYR A 222 4.93 -12.54 -40.86
C TYR A 222 4.33 -13.78 -41.53
N LYS A 223 3.00 -13.93 -41.47
CA LYS A 223 2.31 -15.06 -42.10
C LYS A 223 2.47 -15.02 -43.62
N GLU A 224 2.32 -13.86 -44.24
CA GLU A 224 2.53 -13.70 -45.68
C GLU A 224 3.97 -14.03 -46.08
N LEU A 225 4.96 -13.47 -45.39
CA LEU A 225 6.38 -13.73 -45.65
C LEU A 225 6.75 -15.20 -45.40
N SER A 226 6.21 -15.83 -44.36
CA SER A 226 6.43 -17.24 -44.05
C SER A 226 5.88 -18.15 -45.16
N ILE A 227 4.69 -17.84 -45.69
CA ILE A 227 4.11 -18.58 -46.83
C ILE A 227 4.97 -18.39 -48.08
N GLN A 228 5.43 -17.17 -48.36
CA GLN A 228 6.33 -16.89 -49.50
C GLN A 228 7.66 -17.65 -49.40
N LEU A 229 8.27 -17.68 -48.22
CA LEU A 229 9.49 -18.44 -47.96
C LEU A 229 9.27 -19.95 -48.15
N ALA A 230 8.15 -20.48 -47.62
CA ALA A 230 7.79 -21.88 -47.80
C ALA A 230 7.58 -22.24 -49.29
N LEU A 231 6.95 -21.36 -50.07
CA LEU A 231 6.80 -21.53 -51.52
C LEU A 231 8.14 -21.53 -52.25
N HIS A 232 9.08 -20.66 -51.85
CA HIS A 232 10.43 -20.65 -52.42
C HIS A 232 11.16 -21.95 -52.15
N HIS A 233 11.16 -22.42 -50.89
CA HIS A 233 11.76 -23.70 -50.53
C HIS A 233 11.13 -24.88 -51.26
N LEU A 234 9.80 -24.89 -51.41
CA LEU A 234 9.10 -25.95 -52.16
C LEU A 234 9.54 -25.94 -53.63
N LYS A 235 9.73 -24.77 -54.24
CA LYS A 235 10.26 -24.65 -55.59
C LYS A 235 11.69 -25.21 -55.70
N ASP A 236 12.56 -24.86 -54.75
CA ASP A 236 13.94 -25.38 -54.71
C ASP A 236 13.96 -26.91 -54.54
N TYR A 237 13.15 -27.44 -53.62
CA TYR A 237 13.01 -28.88 -53.42
C TYR A 237 12.44 -29.59 -54.65
N LYS A 238 11.51 -28.96 -55.37
CA LYS A 238 10.98 -29.52 -56.63
C LYS A 238 12.06 -29.62 -57.70
N VAL A 239 12.92 -28.60 -57.84
CA VAL A 239 14.05 -28.65 -58.77
C VAL A 239 15.03 -29.77 -58.41
N ILE A 240 15.35 -29.92 -57.12
CA ILE A 240 16.22 -31.01 -56.64
C ILE A 240 15.56 -32.37 -56.90
N PHE A 241 14.27 -32.50 -56.60
CA PHE A 241 13.49 -33.72 -56.83
C PHE A 241 13.47 -34.10 -58.31
N ASP A 242 13.16 -33.16 -59.20
CA ASP A 242 13.14 -33.39 -60.64
C ASP A 242 14.53 -33.82 -61.14
N ASN A 243 15.62 -33.21 -60.65
CA ASN A 243 16.99 -33.63 -61.00
C ASN A 243 17.31 -35.05 -60.53
N ILE A 244 16.99 -35.39 -59.28
CA ILE A 244 17.18 -36.75 -58.75
C ILE A 244 16.33 -37.77 -59.52
N GLN A 245 15.09 -37.43 -59.86
CA GLN A 245 14.20 -38.27 -60.65
C GLN A 245 14.82 -38.55 -62.03
N THR A 246 15.37 -37.52 -62.67
CA THR A 246 16.04 -37.63 -63.98
C THR A 246 17.28 -38.52 -63.88
N GLN A 247 18.11 -38.33 -62.86
CA GLN A 247 19.26 -39.19 -62.59
C GLN A 247 18.86 -40.64 -62.32
N GLN A 248 17.78 -40.86 -61.56
CA GLN A 248 17.26 -42.20 -61.30
C GLN A 248 16.83 -42.89 -62.59
N THR A 249 16.11 -42.19 -63.47
CA THR A 249 15.70 -42.74 -64.77
C THR A 249 16.91 -43.07 -65.65
N GLU A 250 17.91 -42.18 -65.71
CA GLU A 250 19.15 -42.46 -66.47
C GLU A 250 19.91 -43.68 -65.94
N GLN A 251 19.97 -43.85 -64.62
CA GLN A 251 20.62 -45.03 -64.02
C GLN A 251 19.81 -46.31 -64.23
N GLN A 252 18.48 -46.24 -64.20
CA GLN A 252 17.62 -47.37 -64.56
C GLN A 252 17.82 -47.77 -66.02
N ASP A 253 17.85 -46.81 -66.95
CA ASP A 253 18.09 -47.08 -68.36
C ASP A 253 19.47 -47.70 -68.58
N LYS A 254 20.52 -47.16 -67.96
CA LYS A 254 21.88 -47.75 -67.99
C LYS A 254 21.91 -49.17 -67.44
N LYS A 255 21.18 -49.43 -66.34
CA LYS A 255 21.08 -50.77 -65.77
C LYS A 255 20.42 -51.73 -66.76
N ILE A 256 19.32 -51.33 -67.39
CA ILE A 256 18.63 -52.17 -68.39
C ILE A 256 19.57 -52.47 -69.58
N VAL A 257 20.29 -51.46 -70.08
CA VAL A 257 21.27 -51.65 -71.16
C VAL A 257 22.35 -52.65 -70.74
N LEU A 258 22.96 -52.48 -69.57
CA LEU A 258 23.99 -53.40 -69.06
C LEU A 258 23.45 -54.82 -68.83
N GLU A 259 22.22 -54.98 -68.34
CA GLU A 259 21.57 -56.29 -68.20
C GLU A 259 21.35 -56.95 -69.58
N THR A 260 20.96 -56.18 -70.60
CA THR A 260 20.83 -56.71 -71.97
C THR A 260 22.18 -57.10 -72.57
N GLU A 261 23.24 -56.32 -72.36
CA GLU A 261 24.60 -56.66 -72.79
C GLU A 261 25.11 -57.92 -72.09
N LEU A 262 24.90 -58.03 -70.77
CA LEU A 262 25.26 -59.22 -70.00
C LEU A 262 24.58 -60.48 -70.57
N LEU A 263 23.28 -60.42 -70.83
CA LEU A 263 22.53 -61.53 -71.43
C LEU A 263 23.06 -61.91 -72.82
N GLN A 264 23.46 -60.93 -73.63
CA GLN A 264 24.08 -61.20 -74.94
C GLN A 264 25.44 -61.90 -74.79
N TYR A 265 26.28 -61.44 -73.84
CA TYR A 265 27.57 -62.08 -73.56
C TYR A 265 27.40 -63.49 -73.00
N GLU A 266 26.43 -63.71 -72.11
CA GLU A 266 26.11 -65.04 -71.59
C GLU A 266 25.63 -65.99 -72.71
N ALA A 267 24.75 -65.51 -73.59
CA ALA A 267 24.30 -66.30 -74.75
C ALA A 267 25.47 -66.65 -75.69
N LYS A 268 26.39 -65.70 -75.93
CA LYS A 268 27.59 -65.92 -76.74
C LYS A 268 28.54 -66.93 -76.08
N LEU A 269 28.80 -66.79 -74.78
CA LEU A 269 29.62 -67.74 -74.02
C LEU A 269 29.02 -69.15 -74.05
N GLN A 270 27.71 -69.28 -73.95
CA GLN A 270 27.03 -70.57 -74.03
C GLN A 270 27.14 -71.18 -75.43
N ALA A 271 27.06 -70.38 -76.49
CA ALA A 271 27.30 -70.83 -77.86
C ALA A 271 28.75 -71.30 -78.05
N ASP A 272 29.73 -70.53 -77.56
CA ASP A 272 31.16 -70.89 -77.64
C ASP A 272 31.47 -72.17 -76.85
N LYS A 273 30.84 -72.38 -75.68
CA LYS A 273 30.94 -73.63 -74.91
C LYS A 273 30.39 -74.82 -75.67
N ASN A 274 29.24 -74.66 -76.33
CA ASN A 274 28.65 -75.73 -77.13
C ASN A 274 29.54 -76.09 -78.33
N ASP A 275 30.09 -75.09 -79.03
CA ASP A 275 31.04 -75.29 -80.13
C ASP A 275 32.33 -75.97 -79.65
N PHE A 276 32.85 -75.59 -78.48
CA PHE A 276 34.00 -76.25 -77.86
C PHE A 276 33.72 -77.73 -77.56
N LEU A 277 32.57 -78.05 -76.95
CA LEU A 277 32.18 -79.44 -76.68
C LEU A 277 32.03 -80.28 -77.95
N GLU A 278 31.51 -79.68 -79.02
CA GLU A 278 31.40 -80.35 -80.33
C GLU A 278 32.78 -80.64 -80.93
N LYS A 279 33.70 -79.66 -80.88
CA LYS A 279 35.10 -79.84 -81.29
C LYS A 279 35.83 -80.88 -80.45
N GLU A 280 35.62 -80.90 -79.13
CA GLU A 280 36.19 -81.90 -78.23
C GLU A 280 35.68 -83.31 -78.56
N LYS A 281 34.38 -83.46 -78.82
CA LYS A 281 33.79 -84.74 -79.25
C LYS A 281 34.39 -85.21 -80.58
N ASN A 282 34.57 -84.30 -81.54
CA ASN A 282 35.20 -84.61 -82.84
C ASN A 282 36.67 -85.01 -82.66
N LEU A 283 37.41 -84.33 -81.78
CA LEU A 283 38.80 -84.67 -81.45
C LEU A 283 38.90 -86.05 -80.81
N LEU A 284 38.03 -86.37 -79.85
CA LEU A 284 37.98 -87.69 -79.21
C LEU A 284 37.66 -88.79 -80.24
N GLN A 285 36.76 -88.52 -81.18
CA GLN A 285 36.43 -89.47 -82.25
C GLN A 285 37.63 -89.68 -83.19
N ALA A 286 38.32 -88.61 -83.58
CA ALA A 286 39.54 -88.69 -84.39
C ALA A 286 40.67 -89.43 -83.65
N GLN A 287 40.85 -89.20 -82.35
CA GLN A 287 41.82 -89.93 -81.52
C GLN A 287 41.48 -91.41 -81.40
N ARG A 288 40.19 -91.78 -81.27
CA ARG A 288 39.77 -93.19 -81.29
C ARG A 288 40.10 -93.84 -82.62
N GLN A 289 39.77 -93.20 -83.74
CA GLN A 289 40.10 -93.68 -85.08
C GLN A 289 41.61 -93.83 -85.28
N LEU A 290 42.40 -92.85 -84.84
CA LEU A 290 43.87 -92.92 -84.89
C LEU A 290 44.39 -94.10 -84.07
N ASN A 291 43.90 -94.29 -82.85
CA ASN A 291 44.32 -95.38 -81.97
C ASN A 291 43.95 -96.76 -82.52
N GLU A 292 42.77 -96.90 -83.13
CA GLU A 292 42.37 -98.11 -83.86
C GLU A 292 43.31 -98.38 -85.04
N LEU A 293 43.65 -97.34 -85.81
CA LEU A 293 44.58 -97.46 -86.93
C LEU A 293 45.99 -97.84 -86.47
N VAL A 294 46.48 -97.24 -85.38
CA VAL A 294 47.79 -97.55 -84.78
C VAL A 294 47.80 -98.97 -84.21
N SER A 295 46.72 -99.42 -83.58
CA SER A 295 46.59 -100.80 -83.09
C SER A 295 46.59 -101.79 -84.25
N TYR A 296 45.87 -101.50 -85.33
CA TYR A 296 45.87 -102.30 -86.56
C TYR A 296 47.26 -102.34 -87.21
N LEU A 297 47.96 -101.21 -87.27
CA LEU A 297 49.31 -101.12 -87.83
C LEU A 297 50.31 -101.92 -86.99
N LYS A 298 50.26 -101.82 -85.66
CA LYS A 298 51.07 -102.65 -84.74
C LYS A 298 50.76 -104.14 -84.89
N GLN A 299 49.50 -104.52 -85.08
CA GLN A 299 49.13 -105.91 -85.32
C GLN A 299 49.72 -106.42 -86.64
N LYS A 300 49.68 -105.61 -87.70
CA LYS A 300 50.31 -105.94 -88.99
C LYS A 300 51.83 -105.96 -88.96
N GLU A 301 52.47 -105.08 -88.19
CA GLU A 301 53.91 -105.11 -87.94
C GLU A 301 54.31 -106.36 -87.14
N ASN A 302 53.54 -106.74 -86.12
CA ASN A 302 53.76 -107.99 -85.38
C ASN A 302 53.58 -109.22 -86.28
N ASP A 303 52.53 -109.26 -87.11
CA ASP A 303 52.32 -110.35 -88.08
C ASP A 303 53.49 -110.43 -89.07
N LYS A 304 53.97 -109.29 -89.58
CA LYS A 304 55.14 -109.19 -90.46
C LYS A 304 56.40 -109.70 -89.75
N ASN A 305 56.64 -109.27 -88.51
CA ASN A 305 57.81 -109.67 -87.72
C ASN A 305 57.81 -111.19 -87.45
N LEU A 306 56.65 -111.77 -87.14
CA LEU A 306 56.48 -113.19 -86.86
C LEU A 306 56.68 -114.05 -88.13
N VAL A 307 56.24 -113.57 -89.30
CA VAL A 307 56.53 -114.21 -90.59
C VAL A 307 58.01 -114.09 -90.96
N THR A 308 58.64 -112.94 -90.71
CA THR A 308 60.08 -112.77 -90.97
C THR A 308 60.94 -113.62 -90.03
N GLU A 309 60.56 -113.80 -88.76
CA GLU A 309 61.26 -114.71 -87.85
C GLU A 309 61.08 -116.17 -88.25
N ASN A 310 59.90 -116.59 -88.69
CA ASN A 310 59.68 -117.97 -89.16
C ASN A 310 60.46 -118.29 -90.44
N ILE A 311 60.56 -117.34 -91.38
CA ILE A 311 61.39 -117.48 -92.58
C ILE A 311 62.88 -117.51 -92.22
N ARG A 312 63.31 -116.69 -91.25
CA ARG A 312 64.69 -116.64 -90.77
C ARG A 312 65.08 -117.94 -90.04
N HIS A 313 64.22 -118.47 -89.19
CA HIS A 313 64.48 -119.68 -88.40
C HIS A 313 64.51 -120.96 -89.27
N LEU A 314 63.74 -121.03 -90.36
CA LEU A 314 63.78 -122.14 -91.34
C LEU A 314 65.03 -122.09 -92.22
N ASN A 315 65.51 -120.90 -92.60
CA ASN A 315 66.74 -120.74 -93.37
C ASN A 315 68.01 -120.90 -92.51
N GLU A 316 67.99 -120.46 -91.25
CA GLU A 316 69.09 -120.65 -90.30
C GLU A 316 69.30 -122.13 -89.99
N LYS A 317 68.27 -122.98 -89.91
CA LYS A 317 68.46 -124.43 -89.69
C LYS A 317 69.19 -125.17 -90.82
N VAL A 318 69.11 -124.69 -92.07
CA VAL A 318 69.75 -125.33 -93.23
C VAL A 318 71.20 -124.88 -93.40
N GLU A 319 71.54 -123.64 -93.04
CA GLU A 319 72.92 -123.12 -93.10
C GLU A 319 73.76 -123.44 -91.85
N ASN A 320 73.14 -123.59 -90.67
CA ASN A 320 73.85 -123.78 -89.40
C ASN A 320 74.58 -125.14 -89.33
N TRP A 321 74.11 -126.18 -90.03
CA TRP A 321 74.82 -127.46 -90.14
C TRP A 321 76.04 -127.40 -91.09
N LYS A 322 76.11 -126.40 -91.97
CA LYS A 322 77.26 -126.19 -92.87
C LYS A 322 78.29 -125.20 -92.32
N ARG A 323 77.89 -124.27 -91.45
CA ARG A 323 78.78 -123.23 -90.88
C ARG A 323 79.29 -123.53 -89.47
N GLN A 324 78.75 -124.52 -88.77
CA GLN A 324 79.28 -125.05 -87.50
C GLN A 324 80.70 -125.63 -87.60
N ASN A 325 81.23 -125.85 -88.81
CA ASN A 325 82.59 -126.36 -89.02
C ASN A 325 83.66 -125.26 -89.15
N ASP A 326 83.31 -124.03 -89.58
CA ASP A 326 84.33 -123.06 -90.04
C ASP A 326 84.40 -121.74 -89.25
N GLN A 327 83.40 -121.41 -88.41
CA GLN A 327 83.35 -120.11 -87.71
C GLN A 327 83.51 -120.19 -86.18
N ALA A 328 84.05 -121.32 -85.69
CA ALA A 328 84.56 -121.46 -84.33
C ALA A 328 85.87 -120.68 -84.07
N SER A 329 86.45 -120.02 -85.08
CA SER A 329 87.79 -119.42 -84.98
C SER A 329 87.87 -117.89 -84.93
N ILE A 330 86.78 -117.12 -85.14
CA ILE A 330 86.87 -115.65 -85.34
C ILE A 330 86.02 -114.82 -84.35
N THR A 331 85.09 -115.42 -83.62
CA THR A 331 84.13 -114.69 -82.77
C THR A 331 84.62 -114.36 -81.35
N ILE A 332 85.76 -114.90 -80.91
CA ILE A 332 86.30 -114.64 -79.56
C ILE A 332 86.93 -113.24 -79.43
N GLN A 333 87.37 -112.61 -80.53
CA GLN A 333 88.15 -111.37 -80.47
C GLN A 333 87.31 -110.08 -80.41
N SER A 334 85.97 -110.15 -80.54
CA SER A 334 85.08 -108.98 -80.60
C SER A 334 84.29 -108.68 -79.30
N LEU A 335 84.33 -109.59 -78.33
CA LEU A 335 83.53 -109.50 -77.10
C LEU A 335 84.19 -108.71 -75.96
N GLU A 336 85.49 -108.40 -76.04
CA GLU A 336 86.21 -107.67 -74.98
C GLU A 336 86.04 -106.12 -75.03
N GLN A 337 85.72 -105.54 -76.19
CA GLN A 337 85.58 -104.08 -76.32
C GLN A 337 84.22 -103.51 -75.85
N SER A 338 83.18 -104.34 -75.72
CA SER A 338 81.83 -103.85 -75.38
C SER A 338 81.60 -103.63 -73.88
N ILE A 339 82.42 -104.23 -73.01
CA ILE A 339 82.20 -104.20 -71.54
C ILE A 339 82.69 -102.89 -70.90
N ALA A 340 83.63 -102.18 -71.52
CA ALA A 340 84.19 -100.93 -70.98
C ALA A 340 83.26 -99.70 -71.08
N SER A 341 82.29 -99.70 -72.01
CA SER A 341 81.44 -98.53 -72.28
C SER A 341 80.22 -98.38 -71.36
N PHE A 342 79.83 -99.44 -70.65
CA PHE A 342 78.62 -99.45 -69.82
C PHE A 342 78.86 -99.02 -68.36
N THR A 343 80.11 -99.03 -67.87
CA THR A 343 80.44 -98.62 -66.51
C THR A 343 80.53 -97.10 -66.32
N GLU A 344 80.80 -96.34 -67.39
CA GLU A 344 80.93 -94.87 -67.37
C GLU A 344 79.58 -94.12 -67.39
N ARG A 345 78.53 -94.73 -67.95
CA ARG A 345 77.18 -94.11 -67.99
C ARG A 345 76.40 -94.26 -66.67
N LYS A 346 76.78 -95.17 -65.80
CA LYS A 346 76.08 -95.40 -64.51
C LYS A 346 76.46 -94.34 -63.45
N THR A 347 77.71 -93.88 -63.46
CA THR A 347 78.22 -92.91 -62.47
C THR A 347 77.75 -91.47 -62.71
N THR A 348 77.33 -91.14 -63.93
CA THR A 348 76.82 -89.80 -64.31
C THR A 348 75.34 -89.61 -63.96
N GLU A 349 74.53 -90.66 -64.01
CA GLU A 349 73.12 -90.61 -63.59
C GLU A 349 72.98 -90.55 -62.05
N GLU A 350 73.83 -91.26 -61.30
CA GLU A 350 73.79 -91.26 -59.83
C GLU A 350 74.20 -89.91 -59.22
N THR A 351 75.00 -89.09 -59.92
CA THR A 351 75.43 -87.76 -59.46
C THR A 351 74.37 -86.67 -59.70
N THR A 352 73.57 -86.78 -60.76
CA THR A 352 72.49 -85.82 -61.05
C THR A 352 71.29 -85.99 -60.12
N LEU A 353 70.98 -87.22 -59.70
CA LEU A 353 69.89 -87.51 -58.77
C LEU A 353 70.12 -86.87 -57.38
N ILE A 354 71.38 -86.85 -56.91
CA ILE A 354 71.76 -86.28 -55.61
C ILE A 354 71.61 -84.75 -55.62
N GLN A 355 71.96 -84.09 -56.73
CA GLN A 355 71.80 -82.63 -56.88
C GLN A 355 70.32 -82.19 -56.85
N LEU A 356 69.44 -82.90 -57.57
CA LEU A 356 68.01 -82.59 -57.58
C LEU A 356 67.33 -82.82 -56.22
N GLN A 357 67.80 -83.80 -55.43
CA GLN A 357 67.29 -84.01 -54.07
C GLN A 357 67.69 -82.86 -53.13
N THR A 358 68.92 -82.35 -53.23
CA THR A 358 69.36 -81.20 -52.42
C THR A 358 68.62 -79.91 -52.77
N ASP A 359 68.28 -79.67 -54.04
CA ASP A 359 67.55 -78.47 -54.46
C ASP A 359 66.08 -78.48 -53.98
N LEU A 360 65.45 -79.65 -53.96
CA LEU A 360 64.08 -79.84 -53.46
C LEU A 360 63.97 -79.54 -51.95
N GLU A 361 64.97 -79.95 -51.17
CA GLU A 361 65.02 -79.74 -49.73
C GLU A 361 65.27 -78.27 -49.36
N GLN A 362 66.11 -77.58 -50.15
CA GLN A 362 66.31 -76.13 -50.02
C GLN A 362 65.06 -75.32 -50.40
N ALA A 363 64.28 -75.75 -51.40
CA ALA A 363 63.04 -75.08 -51.77
C ALA A 363 61.95 -75.25 -50.69
N LYS A 364 61.83 -76.43 -50.08
CA LYS A 364 60.87 -76.69 -48.98
C LYS A 364 61.18 -75.86 -47.73
N SER A 365 62.45 -75.76 -47.34
CA SER A 365 62.85 -74.94 -46.18
C SER A 365 62.60 -73.43 -46.40
N LYS A 366 62.79 -72.92 -47.62
CA LYS A 366 62.44 -71.52 -47.96
C LYS A 366 60.93 -71.26 -47.91
N LEU A 367 60.10 -72.21 -48.36
CA LEU A 367 58.64 -72.09 -48.33
C LEU A 367 58.10 -72.08 -46.89
N GLU A 368 58.63 -72.94 -46.02
CA GLU A 368 58.27 -72.96 -44.59
C GLU A 368 58.65 -71.66 -43.88
N LEU A 369 59.83 -71.10 -44.18
CA LEU A 369 60.26 -69.81 -43.63
C LEU A 369 59.31 -68.66 -44.03
N ILE A 370 58.92 -68.60 -45.31
CA ILE A 370 58.00 -67.57 -45.83
C ILE A 370 56.60 -67.73 -45.22
N ARG A 371 56.13 -68.96 -45.02
CA ARG A 371 54.84 -69.21 -44.34
C ARG A 371 54.85 -68.72 -42.90
N LEU A 372 55.91 -69.00 -42.16
CA LEU A 372 56.07 -68.52 -40.78
C LEU A 372 56.09 -66.99 -40.72
N GLN A 373 56.88 -66.34 -41.59
CA GLN A 373 56.94 -64.88 -41.70
C GLN A 373 55.57 -64.27 -42.07
N HIS A 374 54.82 -64.88 -42.99
CA HIS A 374 53.49 -64.41 -43.36
C HIS A 374 52.47 -64.58 -42.22
N THR A 375 52.54 -65.68 -41.46
CA THR A 375 51.65 -65.86 -40.29
C THR A 375 51.96 -64.89 -39.17
N ASP A 376 53.24 -64.54 -38.97
CA ASP A 376 53.65 -63.59 -37.94
C ASP A 376 53.29 -62.15 -38.33
N ALA A 377 53.55 -61.77 -39.59
CA ALA A 377 53.12 -60.49 -40.15
C ALA A 377 51.59 -60.29 -40.14
N ARG A 378 50.82 -61.37 -40.32
CA ARG A 378 49.36 -61.32 -40.22
C ARG A 378 48.90 -61.13 -38.77
N ARG A 379 49.58 -61.73 -37.79
CA ARG A 379 49.26 -61.54 -36.35
C ARG A 379 49.60 -60.14 -35.88
N THR A 380 50.73 -59.56 -36.32
CA THR A 380 51.09 -58.17 -35.99
C THR A 380 50.10 -57.19 -36.62
N LEU A 381 49.70 -57.40 -37.88
CA LEU A 381 48.68 -56.57 -38.53
C LEU A 381 47.32 -56.63 -37.83
N GLU A 382 46.88 -57.81 -37.37
CA GLU A 382 45.63 -57.98 -36.63
C GLU A 382 45.70 -57.27 -35.26
N SER A 383 46.85 -57.35 -34.58
CA SER A 383 47.14 -56.64 -33.33
C SER A 383 47.12 -55.12 -33.50
N GLU A 384 47.80 -54.59 -34.52
CA GLU A 384 47.82 -53.15 -34.80
C GLU A 384 46.44 -52.64 -35.21
N ASN A 385 45.67 -53.41 -35.99
CA ASN A 385 44.28 -53.04 -36.31
C ASN A 385 43.37 -53.02 -35.08
N GLN A 386 43.57 -53.94 -34.12
CA GLN A 386 42.83 -53.90 -32.86
C GLN A 386 43.21 -52.67 -32.01
N GLN A 387 44.49 -52.32 -31.94
CA GLN A 387 44.95 -51.10 -31.25
C GLN A 387 44.45 -49.82 -31.94
N MET A 388 44.46 -49.79 -33.27
CA MET A 388 43.91 -48.68 -34.05
C MET A 388 42.43 -48.48 -33.76
N ARG A 389 41.63 -49.55 -33.72
CA ARG A 389 40.19 -49.48 -33.38
C ARG A 389 39.95 -49.04 -31.93
N SER A 390 40.79 -49.44 -30.97
CA SER A 390 40.66 -48.95 -29.60
C SER A 390 40.97 -47.46 -29.50
N ILE A 391 41.99 -46.99 -30.23
CA ILE A 391 42.36 -45.57 -30.28
C ILE A 391 41.27 -44.76 -30.99
N GLU A 392 40.69 -45.24 -32.09
CA GLU A 392 39.56 -44.59 -32.76
C GLU A 392 38.35 -44.44 -31.83
N ASN A 393 38.02 -45.48 -31.06
CA ASN A 393 36.94 -45.41 -30.07
C ASN A 393 37.25 -44.42 -28.94
N GLU A 394 38.50 -44.37 -28.45
CA GLU A 394 38.94 -43.39 -27.47
C GLU A 394 38.88 -41.95 -28.00
N ILE A 395 39.24 -41.74 -29.28
CA ILE A 395 39.13 -40.43 -29.94
C ILE A 395 37.67 -39.99 -29.99
N VAL A 396 36.75 -40.86 -30.42
CA VAL A 396 35.31 -40.54 -30.48
C VAL A 396 34.75 -40.22 -29.10
N ASP A 397 35.15 -40.95 -28.06
CA ASP A 397 34.71 -40.67 -26.69
C ASP A 397 35.32 -39.37 -26.12
N LEU A 398 36.57 -39.04 -26.47
CA LEU A 398 37.18 -37.77 -26.12
C LEU A 398 36.52 -36.60 -26.86
N GLU A 399 36.15 -36.75 -28.13
CA GLU A 399 35.41 -35.74 -28.91
C GLU A 399 34.02 -35.47 -28.31
N LYS A 400 33.32 -36.53 -27.87
CA LYS A 400 32.06 -36.40 -27.11
C LYS A 400 32.27 -35.65 -25.78
N LYS A 401 33.33 -35.96 -25.04
CA LYS A 401 33.65 -35.23 -23.80
C LYS A 401 33.99 -33.76 -24.06
N ILE A 402 34.75 -33.46 -25.13
CA ILE A 402 35.09 -32.09 -25.52
C ILE A 402 33.84 -31.30 -25.91
N THR A 403 32.90 -31.90 -26.65
CA THR A 403 31.65 -31.24 -27.03
C THR A 403 30.76 -30.97 -25.81
N VAL A 404 30.63 -31.93 -24.88
CA VAL A 404 29.92 -31.71 -23.61
C VAL A 404 30.57 -30.60 -22.77
N LEU A 405 31.90 -30.61 -22.64
CA LEU A 405 32.64 -29.58 -21.90
C LEU A 405 32.55 -28.20 -22.55
N LYS A 406 32.53 -28.12 -23.89
CA LYS A 406 32.28 -26.87 -24.63
C LYS A 406 30.90 -26.30 -24.33
N VAL A 407 29.86 -27.14 -24.38
CA VAL A 407 28.49 -26.71 -24.06
C VAL A 407 28.39 -26.25 -22.61
N GLN A 408 29.02 -26.95 -21.67
CA GLN A 408 29.08 -26.54 -20.26
C GLN A 408 29.81 -25.21 -20.09
N LYS A 409 30.96 -25.02 -20.77
CA LYS A 409 31.71 -23.76 -20.76
C LYS A 409 30.87 -22.59 -21.32
N ASP A 410 30.19 -22.80 -22.45
CA ASP A 410 29.37 -21.75 -23.07
C ASP A 410 28.16 -21.39 -22.20
N ASN A 411 27.56 -22.38 -21.52
CA ASN A 411 26.50 -22.12 -20.54
C ASN A 411 27.02 -21.35 -19.33
N LEU A 412 28.18 -21.73 -18.77
CA LEU A 412 28.81 -21.00 -17.67
C LEU A 412 29.15 -19.56 -18.08
N ILE A 413 29.70 -19.33 -19.27
CA ILE A 413 29.98 -17.97 -19.75
C ILE A 413 28.70 -17.15 -19.84
N ARG A 414 27.61 -17.70 -20.39
CA ARG A 414 26.31 -16.99 -20.45
C ARG A 414 25.77 -16.68 -19.06
N GLU A 415 25.87 -17.62 -18.13
CA GLU A 415 25.44 -17.42 -16.74
C GLU A 415 26.29 -16.35 -16.04
N THR A 416 27.59 -16.29 -16.35
CA THR A 416 28.49 -15.27 -15.81
C THR A 416 28.17 -13.88 -16.39
N ASP A 417 27.93 -13.78 -17.70
CA ASP A 417 27.51 -12.53 -18.37
C ASP A 417 26.17 -11.99 -17.84
N VAL A 418 25.21 -12.89 -17.60
CA VAL A 418 23.90 -12.51 -17.02
C VAL A 418 24.09 -12.00 -15.59
N ASN A 419 24.85 -12.72 -14.76
CA ASN A 419 25.13 -12.31 -13.40
C ASN A 419 25.92 -10.99 -13.33
N GLU A 420 26.84 -10.75 -14.26
CA GLU A 420 27.63 -9.51 -14.30
C GLU A 420 26.77 -8.30 -14.70
N ARG A 421 25.84 -8.47 -15.65
CA ARG A 421 24.84 -7.43 -15.99
C ARG A 421 23.89 -7.15 -14.84
N ASP A 422 23.40 -8.19 -14.17
CA ASP A 422 22.54 -8.04 -13.00
C ASP A 422 23.28 -7.32 -11.86
N LEU A 423 24.56 -7.65 -11.62
CA LEU A 423 25.39 -6.99 -10.63
C LEU A 423 25.63 -5.51 -10.97
N GLN A 424 25.87 -5.18 -12.24
CA GLN A 424 25.98 -3.79 -12.70
C GLN A 424 24.67 -3.03 -12.47
N GLN A 425 23.53 -3.59 -12.87
CA GLN A 425 22.23 -2.96 -12.67
C GLN A 425 21.92 -2.73 -11.19
N ARG A 426 22.24 -3.71 -10.33
CA ARG A 426 22.09 -3.57 -8.87
C ARG A 426 23.01 -2.52 -8.28
N ASN A 427 24.25 -2.39 -8.77
CA ASN A 427 25.16 -1.35 -8.34
C ASN A 427 24.70 0.05 -8.75
N GLU A 428 24.16 0.21 -9.97
CA GLU A 428 23.56 1.47 -10.42
C GLU A 428 22.33 1.84 -9.58
N GLU A 429 21.43 0.89 -9.32
CA GLU A 429 20.30 1.08 -8.41
C GLU A 429 20.76 1.49 -7.00
N ARG A 430 21.78 0.82 -6.47
CA ARG A 430 22.34 1.13 -5.14
C ARG A 430 22.97 2.53 -5.11
N SER A 431 23.65 2.94 -6.18
CA SER A 431 24.23 4.28 -6.28
C SER A 431 23.15 5.36 -6.33
N ARG A 432 22.07 5.14 -7.11
CA ARG A 432 20.92 6.06 -7.16
C ARG A 432 20.21 6.17 -5.81
N LEU A 433 20.01 5.04 -5.14
CA LEU A 433 19.41 5.02 -3.80
C LEU A 433 20.30 5.73 -2.78
N ALA A 434 21.61 5.55 -2.84
CA ALA A 434 22.54 6.26 -1.95
C ALA A 434 22.49 7.78 -2.17
N GLU A 435 22.41 8.24 -3.43
CA GLU A 435 22.29 9.65 -3.76
C GLU A 435 20.95 10.24 -3.27
N GLN A 436 19.85 9.51 -3.42
CA GLN A 436 18.54 9.90 -2.87
C GLN A 436 18.55 9.97 -1.34
N LEU A 437 19.25 9.04 -0.68
CA LEU A 437 19.36 9.00 0.78
C LEU A 437 20.13 10.23 1.29
N VAL A 438 21.21 10.63 0.62
CA VAL A 438 21.94 11.87 0.93
C VAL A 438 21.08 13.12 0.74
N ASP A 439 20.30 13.21 -0.34
CA ASP A 439 19.37 14.34 -0.55
C ASP A 439 18.27 14.40 0.52
N LEU A 440 17.74 13.24 0.93
CA LEU A 440 16.77 13.12 2.02
C LEU A 440 17.36 13.51 3.38
N GLU A 441 18.58 13.06 3.70
CA GLU A 441 19.28 13.45 4.94
C GLU A 441 19.56 14.95 4.99
N GLN A 442 19.93 15.56 3.86
CA GLN A 442 20.11 17.02 3.77
C GLN A 442 18.79 17.76 3.99
N LYS A 443 17.70 17.30 3.40
CA LYS A 443 16.36 17.86 3.62
C LYS A 443 15.93 17.71 5.07
N GLU A 444 16.08 16.53 5.66
CA GLU A 444 15.75 16.28 7.07
C GLU A 444 16.53 17.22 7.99
N ASN A 445 17.84 17.35 7.80
CA ASN A 445 18.65 18.28 8.61
C ASN A 445 18.20 19.74 8.43
N SER A 446 17.89 20.17 7.20
CA SER A 446 17.41 21.53 6.96
C SER A 446 16.06 21.82 7.63
N GLU A 447 15.13 20.85 7.63
CA GLU A 447 13.85 20.97 8.33
C GLU A 447 14.04 20.94 9.84
N ARG A 448 14.96 20.12 10.34
CA ARG A 448 15.29 20.02 11.77
C ARG A 448 15.91 21.32 12.30
N ASP A 449 16.79 21.94 11.54
CA ASP A 449 17.36 23.26 11.84
C ASP A 449 16.27 24.35 11.81
N ALA A 450 15.35 24.29 10.84
CA ALA A 450 14.22 25.22 10.78
C ALA A 450 13.29 25.07 12.00
N ILE A 451 12.99 23.84 12.41
CA ILE A 451 12.20 23.54 13.62
C ILE A 451 12.92 24.06 14.87
N HIS A 452 14.23 23.83 14.98
CA HIS A 452 15.01 24.32 16.11
C HIS A 452 14.99 25.85 16.19
N HIS A 453 15.15 26.53 15.06
CA HIS A 453 15.08 27.99 14.98
C HIS A 453 13.68 28.53 15.35
N LEU A 454 12.61 27.89 14.85
CA LEU A 454 11.24 28.25 15.21
C LEU A 454 10.94 28.02 16.70
N THR A 455 11.50 26.96 17.29
CA THR A 455 11.34 26.67 18.72
C THR A 455 12.04 27.72 19.56
N GLN A 456 13.28 28.11 19.21
CA GLN A 456 13.98 29.21 19.88
C GLN A 456 13.24 30.55 19.77
N LEU A 457 12.66 30.85 18.61
CA LEU A 457 11.82 32.04 18.43
C LEU A 457 10.57 32.00 19.32
N ALA A 458 9.89 30.84 19.39
CA ALA A 458 8.74 30.65 20.25
C ALA A 458 9.10 30.82 21.73
N ASP A 459 10.20 30.22 22.19
CA ASP A 459 10.69 30.35 23.57
C ASP A 459 11.06 31.80 23.91
N SER A 460 11.75 32.50 23.00
CA SER A 460 12.08 33.91 23.20
C SER A 460 10.83 34.81 23.26
N SER A 461 9.82 34.51 22.43
CA SER A 461 8.54 35.22 22.42
C SER A 461 7.77 34.94 23.72
N GLN A 462 7.79 33.69 24.20
CA GLN A 462 7.15 33.32 25.46
C GLN A 462 7.83 34.01 26.65
N GLN A 463 9.16 34.10 26.68
CA GLN A 463 9.90 34.86 27.69
C GLN A 463 9.61 36.36 27.63
N GLN A 464 9.39 36.92 26.44
CA GLN A 464 8.97 38.31 26.31
C GLN A 464 7.56 38.52 26.84
N ILE A 465 6.63 37.61 26.56
CA ILE A 465 5.26 37.65 27.08
C ILE A 465 5.28 37.61 28.61
N THR A 466 6.00 36.67 29.23
CA THR A 466 6.06 36.57 30.69
C THR A 466 6.72 37.80 31.32
N ASN A 467 7.78 38.35 30.72
CA ASN A 467 8.39 39.61 31.17
C ASN A 467 7.47 40.83 31.02
N LEU A 468 6.59 40.85 30.02
CA LEU A 468 5.60 41.92 29.86
C LEU A 468 4.46 41.76 30.86
N GLU A 469 4.02 40.53 31.13
CA GLU A 469 3.00 40.24 32.14
C GLU A 469 3.47 40.63 33.55
N THR A 470 4.72 40.36 33.92
CA THR A 470 5.30 40.80 35.19
C THR A 470 5.33 42.32 35.28
N LYS A 471 5.83 43.01 34.23
CA LYS A 471 5.81 44.49 34.18
C LYS A 471 4.40 45.07 34.28
N ILE A 472 3.40 44.45 33.66
CA ILE A 472 2.00 44.88 33.76
C ILE A 472 1.51 44.75 35.21
N ASN A 473 1.86 43.66 35.90
CA ASN A 473 1.48 43.47 37.30
C ASN A 473 2.19 44.47 38.21
N ASP A 474 3.48 44.73 38.02
CA ASP A 474 4.23 45.72 38.80
C ASP A 474 3.61 47.12 38.66
N VAL A 475 3.30 47.54 37.43
CA VAL A 475 2.65 48.83 37.16
C VAL A 475 1.25 48.91 37.77
N ARG A 476 0.50 47.79 37.78
CA ARG A 476 -0.82 47.74 38.44
C ARG A 476 -0.69 47.87 39.95
N GLU A 477 0.31 47.25 40.57
CA GLU A 477 0.57 47.40 42.00
C GLU A 477 0.97 48.84 42.36
N GLU A 478 1.85 49.46 41.56
CA GLU A 478 2.21 50.87 41.72
C GLU A 478 0.99 51.80 41.59
N LEU A 479 0.14 51.56 40.59
CA LEU A 479 -1.09 52.33 40.37
C LEU A 479 -2.04 52.20 41.56
N ASN A 480 -2.22 50.99 42.10
CA ASN A 480 -3.05 50.74 43.28
C ASN A 480 -2.45 51.38 44.55
N ALA A 481 -1.12 51.40 44.70
CA ALA A 481 -0.47 52.10 45.80
C ALA A 481 -0.67 53.63 45.69
N ARG A 482 -0.56 54.18 44.47
CA ARG A 482 -0.81 55.61 44.22
C ARG A 482 -2.27 55.99 44.47
N HIS A 483 -3.24 55.17 44.02
CA HIS A 483 -4.66 55.40 44.33
C HIS A 483 -4.93 55.40 45.84
N ARG A 484 -4.39 54.42 46.58
CA ARG A 484 -4.54 54.39 48.05
C ARG A 484 -3.96 55.63 48.71
N SER A 485 -2.81 56.11 48.25
CA SER A 485 -2.21 57.35 48.78
C SER A 485 -3.03 58.59 48.43
N LEU A 486 -3.64 58.62 47.24
CA LEU A 486 -4.52 59.71 46.82
C LEU A 486 -5.80 59.72 47.67
N ASP A 487 -6.44 58.57 47.85
CA ASP A 487 -7.64 58.44 48.70
C ASP A 487 -7.35 58.84 50.15
N ALA A 488 -6.20 58.45 50.70
CA ALA A 488 -5.79 58.84 52.04
C ALA A 488 -5.65 60.37 52.17
N ARG A 489 -4.96 61.03 51.23
CA ARG A 489 -4.82 62.50 51.22
C ARG A 489 -6.13 63.21 50.99
N GLN A 490 -7.01 62.65 50.16
CA GLN A 490 -8.33 63.21 49.90
C GLN A 490 -9.21 63.15 51.15
N ASN A 491 -9.16 62.04 51.89
CA ASN A 491 -9.84 61.89 53.16
C ASN A 491 -9.27 62.83 54.23
N GLU A 492 -7.95 62.98 54.32
CA GLU A 492 -7.28 63.93 55.22
C GLU A 492 -7.68 65.38 54.91
N PHE A 493 -7.71 65.75 53.63
CA PHE A 493 -8.18 67.05 53.18
C PHE A 493 -9.65 67.30 53.54
N ASN A 494 -10.53 66.32 53.29
CA ASN A 494 -11.94 66.44 53.62
C ASN A 494 -12.18 66.55 55.14
N LEU A 495 -11.43 65.80 55.95
CA LEU A 495 -11.48 65.88 57.41
C LEU A 495 -11.01 67.25 57.91
N THR A 496 -9.83 67.70 57.48
CA THR A 496 -9.30 69.03 57.88
C THR A 496 -10.20 70.18 57.42
N LYS A 497 -10.75 70.10 56.21
CA LYS A 497 -11.76 71.04 55.72
C LYS A 497 -13.00 71.04 56.62
N SER A 498 -13.52 69.86 56.98
CA SER A 498 -14.68 69.76 57.86
C SER A 498 -14.41 70.28 59.28
N PHE A 499 -13.20 70.09 59.82
CA PHE A 499 -12.81 70.66 61.11
C PHE A 499 -12.79 72.20 61.09
N ILE A 500 -12.27 72.79 60.01
CA ILE A 500 -12.24 74.25 59.83
C ILE A 500 -13.66 74.81 59.64
N GLU A 501 -14.46 74.19 58.77
CA GLU A 501 -15.84 74.64 58.48
C GLU A 501 -16.76 74.50 59.69
N ASN A 502 -16.59 73.47 60.52
CA ASN A 502 -17.39 73.26 61.73
C ASN A 502 -16.86 74.02 62.96
N MET A 503 -15.72 74.73 62.83
CA MET A 503 -15.02 75.45 63.90
C MET A 503 -14.93 74.63 65.21
N GLU A 504 -14.57 73.35 65.08
CA GLU A 504 -14.47 72.43 66.21
C GLU A 504 -13.30 72.86 67.14
N GLY A 505 -13.58 73.08 68.44
CA GLY A 505 -12.62 73.65 69.40
C GLY A 505 -12.99 75.05 69.92
N PHE A 506 -13.90 75.78 69.24
CA PHE A 506 -14.43 77.04 69.74
C PHE A 506 -15.69 76.85 70.62
N PRO A 507 -15.90 77.66 71.67
CA PRO A 507 -17.13 77.69 72.45
C PRO A 507 -18.39 77.81 71.58
N ASP A 508 -19.47 77.13 71.97
CA ASP A 508 -20.74 77.11 71.21
C ASP A 508 -21.36 78.50 71.01
N SER A 509 -21.05 79.47 71.87
CA SER A 509 -21.45 80.88 71.73
C SER A 509 -20.87 81.54 70.48
N ILE A 510 -19.62 81.22 70.13
CA ILE A 510 -18.91 81.77 68.95
C ILE A 510 -19.43 81.13 67.68
N LYS A 511 -19.60 79.80 67.69
CA LYS A 511 -20.21 79.05 66.57
C LYS A 511 -21.62 79.54 66.24
N PHE A 512 -22.42 79.81 67.27
CA PHE A 512 -23.79 80.30 67.10
C PHE A 512 -23.84 81.71 66.49
N LEU A 513 -22.96 82.60 66.92
CA LEU A 513 -22.88 83.96 66.41
C LEU A 513 -22.41 84.03 64.95
N LYS A 514 -21.39 83.25 64.54
CA LYS A 514 -20.90 83.21 63.14
C LYS A 514 -21.91 82.62 62.15
N ASN A 515 -22.73 81.67 62.59
CA ASN A 515 -23.73 81.01 61.76
C ASN A 515 -25.08 81.76 61.67
N ASN A 516 -25.37 82.70 62.58
CA ASN A 516 -26.59 83.51 62.53
C ASN A 516 -26.51 84.62 61.48
N SER A 517 -27.58 84.76 60.67
CA SER A 517 -27.72 85.80 59.63
C SER A 517 -27.97 87.20 60.17
N ASP A 518 -28.49 87.31 61.39
CA ASP A 518 -29.04 88.56 61.95
C ASP A 518 -27.98 89.38 62.71
N TRP A 519 -26.73 88.92 62.72
CA TRP A 519 -25.57 89.58 63.30
C TRP A 519 -24.41 89.62 62.29
N ASN A 520 -23.46 90.53 62.49
CA ASN A 520 -22.37 90.80 61.55
C ASN A 520 -21.46 89.56 61.35
N LYS A 521 -21.77 88.76 60.31
CA LYS A 521 -21.03 87.53 59.94
C LYS A 521 -19.56 87.73 59.62
N GLN A 522 -19.17 88.97 59.31
CA GLN A 522 -17.81 89.31 58.91
C GLN A 522 -16.95 89.83 60.06
N ALA A 523 -17.49 89.93 61.28
CA ALA A 523 -16.70 90.28 62.45
C ALA A 523 -15.59 89.23 62.67
N PRO A 524 -14.30 89.61 62.55
CA PRO A 524 -13.21 88.67 62.73
C PRO A 524 -13.02 88.36 64.22
N LEU A 525 -12.58 87.14 64.52
CA LEU A 525 -12.02 86.81 65.84
C LEU A 525 -10.61 87.39 65.93
N LEU A 526 -10.17 87.75 67.14
CA LEU A 526 -8.79 88.21 67.35
C LEU A 526 -7.76 87.19 66.84
N SER A 527 -8.06 85.89 66.92
CA SER A 527 -7.26 84.80 66.34
C SER A 527 -7.08 84.87 64.83
N ASP A 528 -8.04 85.44 64.09
CA ASP A 528 -7.99 85.55 62.63
C ASP A 528 -7.21 86.79 62.17
N VAL A 529 -6.97 87.75 63.07
CA VAL A 529 -6.27 89.03 62.80
C VAL A 529 -4.77 88.95 63.09
N ILE A 530 -4.35 88.10 64.03
CA ILE A 530 -2.95 88.00 64.46
C ILE A 530 -2.22 86.95 63.63
N SER A 531 -1.22 87.38 62.84
CA SER A 531 -0.30 86.50 62.12
C SER A 531 1.08 86.50 62.78
N ALA A 532 1.56 85.34 63.24
CA ALA A 532 2.87 85.17 63.87
C ALA A 532 3.72 84.12 63.14
N GLN A 533 5.05 84.29 63.15
CA GLN A 533 5.99 83.28 62.64
C GLN A 533 5.92 82.01 63.52
N SER A 534 6.05 80.83 62.91
CA SER A 534 5.82 79.52 63.55
C SER A 534 6.62 79.29 64.83
N GLU A 535 7.81 79.87 64.93
CA GLU A 535 8.71 79.76 66.07
C GLU A 535 8.18 80.47 67.33
N TYR A 536 7.36 81.51 67.17
CA TYR A 536 6.82 82.31 68.28
C TYR A 536 5.34 82.03 68.57
N ARG A 537 4.68 81.20 67.75
CA ARG A 537 3.24 80.92 67.85
C ARG A 537 2.84 80.42 69.24
N VAL A 538 3.56 79.44 69.79
CA VAL A 538 3.23 78.83 71.10
C VAL A 538 3.32 79.84 72.24
N ALA A 539 4.32 80.73 72.20
CA ALA A 539 4.51 81.75 73.23
C ALA A 539 3.43 82.84 73.18
N ILE A 540 3.06 83.28 71.96
CA ILE A 540 2.03 84.29 71.75
C ILE A 540 0.64 83.74 72.09
N GLU A 541 0.36 82.50 71.67
CA GLU A 541 -0.91 81.81 71.92
C GLU A 541 -1.11 81.58 73.42
N SER A 542 -0.08 81.12 74.14
CA SER A 542 -0.17 80.92 75.59
C SER A 542 -0.39 82.23 76.38
N PHE A 543 0.07 83.38 75.88
CA PHE A 543 -0.16 84.67 76.53
C PHE A 543 -1.54 85.25 76.18
N LEU A 544 -1.97 85.12 74.93
CA LEU A 544 -3.24 85.69 74.43
C LEU A 544 -4.43 84.73 74.54
N GLU A 545 -4.24 83.50 75.01
CA GLU A 545 -5.26 82.46 75.20
C GLU A 545 -6.59 83.00 75.76
N PRO A 546 -6.63 83.86 76.79
CA PRO A 546 -7.88 84.35 77.35
C PRO A 546 -8.66 85.30 76.42
N TYR A 547 -8.00 85.88 75.41
CA TYR A 547 -8.50 86.97 74.56
C TYR A 547 -8.64 86.57 73.08
N LEU A 548 -8.02 85.48 72.63
CA LEU A 548 -8.03 85.03 71.22
C LEU A 548 -9.43 84.74 70.69
N ASN A 549 -10.34 84.33 71.58
CA ASN A 549 -11.72 83.97 71.28
C ASN A 549 -12.68 85.18 71.26
N TYR A 550 -12.17 86.41 71.29
CA TYR A 550 -13.02 87.61 71.35
C TYR A 550 -13.26 88.13 69.94
N TYR A 551 -14.48 88.55 69.66
CA TYR A 551 -14.83 89.17 68.39
C TYR A 551 -14.40 90.63 68.38
N VAL A 552 -13.81 91.07 67.27
CA VAL A 552 -13.48 92.48 67.04
C VAL A 552 -14.65 93.11 66.28
N VAL A 553 -15.31 94.07 66.92
CA VAL A 553 -16.48 94.80 66.39
C VAL A 553 -16.18 96.29 66.39
N ASN A 554 -16.78 97.02 65.45
CA ASN A 554 -16.48 98.44 65.28
C ASN A 554 -17.22 99.26 66.35
N ASP A 555 -18.52 98.98 66.54
CA ASP A 555 -19.40 99.76 67.41
C ASP A 555 -19.88 98.99 68.65
N MET A 556 -20.06 99.70 69.78
CA MET A 556 -20.63 99.14 71.01
C MET A 556 -22.06 98.60 70.79
N GLN A 557 -22.80 99.16 69.83
CA GLN A 557 -24.14 98.70 69.46
C GLN A 557 -24.12 97.28 68.85
N GLU A 558 -23.10 96.94 68.05
CA GLU A 558 -22.95 95.62 67.45
C GLU A 558 -22.66 94.55 68.51
N ALA A 559 -21.85 94.90 69.53
CA ALA A 559 -21.57 94.02 70.67
C ALA A 559 -22.84 93.77 71.51
N MET A 560 -23.64 94.80 71.78
CA MET A 560 -24.91 94.63 72.52
C MET A 560 -25.93 93.78 71.76
N GLN A 561 -26.02 93.92 70.43
CA GLN A 561 -26.88 93.06 69.62
C GLN A 561 -26.45 91.59 69.71
N ALA A 562 -25.15 91.30 69.66
CA ALA A 562 -24.61 89.97 69.83
C ALA A 562 -24.96 89.36 71.19
N VAL A 563 -24.81 90.15 72.26
CA VAL A 563 -25.13 89.74 73.64
C VAL A 563 -26.62 89.46 73.80
N ASN A 564 -27.49 90.30 73.22
CA ASN A 564 -28.94 90.07 73.24
C ASN A 564 -29.33 88.81 72.48
N LEU A 565 -28.73 88.54 71.32
CA LEU A 565 -28.96 87.32 70.54
C LEU A 565 -28.51 86.06 71.28
N LEU A 566 -27.35 86.10 71.95
CA LEU A 566 -26.87 85.02 72.79
C LEU A 566 -27.75 84.78 74.03
N SER A 567 -28.22 85.85 74.67
CA SER A 567 -29.10 85.77 75.84
C SER A 567 -30.48 85.22 75.47
N ASN A 568 -31.07 85.66 74.36
CA ASN A 568 -32.36 85.16 73.90
C ASN A 568 -32.31 83.68 73.53
N ALA A 569 -31.18 83.22 73.00
CA ALA A 569 -30.98 81.83 72.60
C ALA A 569 -30.39 80.93 73.70
N ALA A 570 -30.07 81.48 74.88
CA ALA A 570 -29.41 80.78 76.00
C ALA A 570 -28.13 80.02 75.59
N LYS A 571 -27.33 80.60 74.69
CA LYS A 571 -26.17 79.93 74.03
C LYS A 571 -24.80 80.27 74.63
N GLY A 572 -24.75 80.79 75.87
CA GLY A 572 -23.52 81.05 76.61
C GLY A 572 -23.08 82.52 76.58
N ARG A 573 -21.79 82.77 76.85
CA ARG A 573 -21.18 84.12 76.91
C ARG A 573 -20.18 84.29 75.76
N ALA A 574 -20.09 85.50 75.22
CA ALA A 574 -19.05 85.90 74.28
C ALA A 574 -18.51 87.28 74.70
N ASN A 575 -17.22 87.49 74.46
CA ASN A 575 -16.55 88.73 74.79
C ASN A 575 -16.12 89.43 73.49
N PHE A 576 -16.09 90.76 73.51
CA PHE A 576 -15.94 91.59 72.33
C PHE A 576 -14.88 92.67 72.58
N PHE A 577 -14.05 92.94 71.59
CA PHE A 577 -13.24 94.15 71.51
C PHE A 577 -13.99 95.17 70.66
N VAL A 578 -14.27 96.35 71.22
CA VAL A 578 -14.97 97.44 70.52
C VAL A 578 -13.93 98.46 70.07
N LEU A 579 -13.73 98.59 68.75
CA LEU A 579 -12.68 99.44 68.21
C LEU A 579 -12.91 100.93 68.50
N ASN A 580 -14.16 101.40 68.53
CA ASN A 580 -14.47 102.80 68.86
C ASN A 580 -14.04 103.22 70.27
N ASP A 581 -13.90 102.30 71.22
CA ASP A 581 -13.44 102.64 72.58
C ASP A 581 -11.91 102.86 72.66
N PHE A 582 -11.16 102.51 71.60
CA PHE A 582 -9.71 102.70 71.51
C PHE A 582 -9.30 104.03 70.84
N GLU A 583 -10.23 104.86 70.35
CA GLU A 583 -9.94 106.11 69.62
C GLU A 583 -9.38 107.28 70.46
N ASN A 584 -8.83 107.05 71.67
CA ASN A 584 -8.29 108.13 72.51
C ASN A 584 -6.90 107.88 73.13
N GLU A 585 -6.07 106.99 72.59
CA GLU A 585 -4.63 106.99 72.91
C GLU A 585 -3.79 106.90 71.64
N THR A 586 -3.44 108.07 71.10
CA THR A 586 -2.25 108.23 70.26
C THR A 586 -1.01 107.93 71.11
N VAL A 587 -0.28 106.84 70.81
CA VAL A 587 1.17 106.76 70.53
C VAL A 587 1.46 105.44 69.81
#